data_AF-A0A4R1RB31-F1
#
_entry.id   AF-A0A4R1RB31-F1
#
_cell.length_a   1.000
_cell.length_b   1.000
_cell.length_c   1.000
_cell.angle_alpha   90.00
_cell.angle_beta   90.00
_cell.angle_gamma   90.00
#
_symmetry.space_group_name_H-M   'P 1'
#
loop_
_entity.id
_entity.type
_entity.pdbx_description
1 polymer ?
#
loop_
_entity_poly.entity_id
_entity_poly.type
_entity_poly.pdbx_seq_one_letter_code
_entity_poly.pdbx_strand_id
1 'polypeptide(L)'
;MSTALSVISSIERLSQSIAALLGNTAAFPAFRTTLITTFELIKGAVRELPVRFFRQQEILQVLNQAETIVSGALAITIQELNTILGLLQLATLKVTVFTDP
;
A
#
# COMPACT_ATOMS: atom_id res chain seq x y z
N MET A 1 -15.53 11.75 -4.95
CA MET A 1 -14.87 11.99 -3.65
C MET A 1 -14.93 10.80 -2.69
N SER A 2 -16.04 10.05 -2.58
CA SER A 2 -16.15 8.91 -1.66
C SER A 2 -15.13 7.79 -1.91
N THR A 3 -14.89 7.41 -3.18
CA THR A 3 -13.98 6.32 -3.54
C THR A 3 -12.52 6.64 -3.21
N ALA A 4 -12.07 7.88 -3.44
CA ALA A 4 -10.70 8.31 -3.15
C ALA A 4 -10.41 8.25 -1.64
N LEU A 5 -11.33 8.76 -0.82
CA LEU A 5 -11.20 8.70 0.65
C LEU A 5 -11.18 7.25 1.16
N SER A 6 -11.98 6.36 0.56
CA SER A 6 -11.98 4.93 0.88
C SER A 6 -10.64 4.27 0.55
N VAL A 7 -10.04 4.59 -0.59
CA VAL A 7 -8.70 4.10 -0.98
C VAL A 7 -7.65 4.61 0.01
N ILE A 8 -7.65 5.90 0.33
CA ILE A 8 -6.72 6.50 1.30
C ILE A 8 -6.84 5.82 2.66
N SER A 9 -8.07 5.66 3.18
CA SER A 9 -8.29 4.98 4.46
C SER A 9 -7.81 3.53 4.45
N SER A 10 -7.95 2.83 3.32
CA SER A 10 -7.45 1.46 3.16
C SER A 10 -5.92 1.40 3.19
N ILE A 11 -5.25 2.35 2.52
CA ILE A 11 -3.79 2.49 2.55
C ILE A 11 -3.30 2.82 3.97
N GLU A 12 -4.00 3.68 4.70
CA GLU A 12 -3.67 4.02 6.09
C GLU A 12 -3.78 2.81 7.02
N ARG A 13 -4.84 2.00 6.92
CA ARG A 13 -5.00 0.77 7.71
C ARG A 13 -3.91 -0.26 7.41
N LEU A 14 -3.53 -0.40 6.14
CA LEU A 14 -2.40 -1.23 5.75
C LEU A 14 -1.09 -0.68 6.35
N SER A 15 -0.90 0.65 6.31
CA SER A 15 0.28 1.30 6.88
C SER A 15 0.38 1.05 8.39
N GLN A 16 -0.73 1.11 9.13
CA GLN A 16 -0.78 0.75 10.55
C GLN A 16 -0.41 -0.70 10.80
N SER A 17 -0.87 -1.63 9.95
CA SER A 17 -0.55 -3.06 10.04
C SER A 17 0.94 -3.31 9.82
N ILE A 18 1.57 -2.59 8.89
CA ILE A 18 3.00 -2.67 8.62
C ILE A 18 3.82 -2.00 9.73
N ALA A 19 3.36 -0.87 10.25
CA ALA A 19 4.02 -0.19 11.37
C ALA A 19 4.01 -1.07 12.64
N ALA A 20 2.98 -1.87 12.87
CA ALA A 20 2.94 -2.82 13.98
C ALA A 20 4.08 -3.85 13.92
N LEU A 21 4.53 -4.23 12.72
CA LEU A 21 5.65 -5.14 12.53
C LEU A 21 7.01 -4.51 12.86
N LEU A 22 7.13 -3.18 12.92
CA LEU A 22 8.38 -2.53 13.34
C LEU A 22 8.75 -2.89 14.77
N GLY A 23 7.76 -3.14 15.64
CA GLY A 23 7.97 -3.59 17.01
C GLY A 23 8.19 -5.10 17.16
N ASN A 24 7.91 -5.89 16.12
CA ASN A 24 8.07 -7.34 16.13
C ASN A 24 8.15 -7.91 14.70
N THR A 25 9.31 -7.82 14.07
CA THR A 25 9.51 -8.30 12.70
C THR A 25 9.37 -9.82 12.56
N ALA A 26 9.60 -10.57 13.64
CA ALA A 26 9.46 -12.03 13.66
C ALA A 26 8.01 -12.50 13.43
N ALA A 27 7.02 -11.62 13.62
CA ALA A 27 5.63 -11.93 13.34
C ALA A 27 5.28 -11.88 11.84
N PHE A 28 6.14 -11.30 10.99
CA PHE A 28 5.88 -11.08 9.56
C PHE A 28 5.39 -12.32 8.80
N PRO A 29 5.97 -13.53 8.96
CA PRO A 29 5.52 -14.69 8.20
C PRO A 29 4.05 -15.04 8.42
N ALA A 30 3.52 -14.80 9.62
CA ALA A 30 2.11 -15.05 9.95
C ALA A 30 1.16 -14.03 9.29
N PHE A 31 1.64 -12.83 9.00
CA PHE A 31 0.84 -11.74 8.42
C PHE A 31 1.03 -11.57 6.90
N ARG A 32 2.08 -12.16 6.32
CA ARG A 32 2.47 -11.95 4.92
C ARG A 32 1.32 -12.15 3.92
N THR A 33 0.58 -13.26 4.01
CA THR A 33 -0.55 -13.55 3.10
C THR A 33 -1.67 -12.51 3.23
N THR A 34 -1.97 -12.07 4.45
CA THR A 34 -2.97 -11.04 4.72
C THR A 34 -2.55 -9.68 4.13
N LEU A 35 -1.27 -9.33 4.27
CA LEU A 35 -0.73 -8.10 3.69
C LEU A 35 -0.84 -8.10 2.16
N ILE A 36 -0.41 -9.18 1.51
CA ILE A 36 -0.51 -9.35 0.05
C ILE A 36 -1.97 -9.22 -0.42
N THR A 37 -2.88 -9.92 0.25
CA THR A 37 -4.32 -9.82 -0.07
C THR A 37 -4.84 -8.39 0.07
N THR A 38 -4.40 -7.68 1.11
CA THR A 38 -4.79 -6.28 1.33
C THR A 38 -4.25 -5.36 0.22
N PHE A 39 -3.01 -5.56 -0.23
CA PHE A 39 -2.46 -4.85 -1.39
C PHE A 39 -3.32 -5.06 -2.64
N GLU A 40 -3.67 -6.31 -2.96
CA GLU A 40 -4.50 -6.61 -4.14
C GLU A 40 -5.88 -5.97 -4.08
N LEU A 41 -6.53 -5.96 -2.91
CA LEU A 41 -7.81 -5.27 -2.71
C LEU A 41 -7.70 -3.75 -2.94
N ILE A 42 -6.65 -3.12 -2.39
CA ILE A 42 -6.39 -1.69 -2.59
C ILE A 42 -6.14 -1.40 -4.07
N LYS A 43 -5.32 -2.23 -4.75
CA LYS A 43 -5.07 -2.08 -6.19
C LYS A 43 -6.35 -2.23 -7.01
N GLY A 44 -7.25 -3.13 -6.63
CA GLY A 44 -8.61 -3.23 -7.19
C GLY A 44 -9.37 -1.91 -7.07
N ALA A 45 -9.46 -1.35 -5.86
CA ALA A 45 -10.14 -0.08 -5.63
C ALA A 45 -9.50 1.11 -6.36
N VAL A 46 -8.16 1.12 -6.51
CA VAL A 46 -7.44 2.15 -7.29
C VAL A 46 -7.86 2.13 -8.76
N ARG A 47 -8.10 0.95 -9.35
CA ARG A 47 -8.56 0.82 -10.75
C ARG A 47 -9.95 1.42 -10.96
N GLU A 48 -10.75 1.52 -9.91
CA GLU A 48 -12.10 2.11 -9.94
C GLU A 48 -12.10 3.63 -9.69
N LEU A 49 -10.94 4.24 -9.41
CA LEU A 49 -10.88 5.69 -9.20
C LEU A 49 -11.19 6.46 -10.49
N PRO A 50 -12.02 7.52 -10.44
CA PRO A 50 -12.39 8.32 -11.61
C PRO A 50 -11.27 9.31 -12.00
N VAL A 51 -10.06 8.80 -12.27
CA VAL A 51 -8.89 9.59 -12.69
C VAL A 51 -8.34 9.06 -14.00
N ARG A 52 -7.50 9.86 -14.68
CA ARG A 52 -6.90 9.46 -15.96
C ARG A 52 -6.09 8.17 -15.78
N PHE A 53 -6.16 7.28 -16.77
CA PHE A 53 -5.48 5.98 -16.75
C PHE A 53 -4.00 6.05 -16.35
N PHE A 54 -3.23 7.00 -16.91
CA PHE A 54 -1.82 7.15 -16.57
C PHE A 54 -1.60 7.45 -15.07
N ARG A 55 -2.45 8.29 -14.47
CA ARG A 55 -2.40 8.60 -13.03
C ARG A 55 -2.75 7.37 -12.17
N GLN A 56 -3.70 6.55 -12.61
CA GLN A 56 -3.99 5.27 -11.96
C GLN A 56 -2.77 4.34 -11.99
N GLN A 57 -2.11 4.22 -13.15
CA GLN A 57 -0.93 3.37 -13.31
C GLN A 57 0.22 3.80 -12.40
N GLU A 58 0.44 5.10 -12.22
CA GLU A 58 1.43 5.59 -11.27
C GLU A 58 1.16 5.16 -9.83
N ILE A 59 -0.09 5.21 -9.36
CA ILE A 59 -0.47 4.73 -8.02
C ILE A 59 -0.24 3.21 -7.93
N LEU A 60 -0.69 2.47 -8.94
CA LEU A 60 -0.55 1.01 -8.98
C LEU A 60 0.92 0.58 -9.00
N GLN A 61 1.80 1.30 -9.69
CA GLN A 61 3.24 1.00 -9.70
C GLN A 61 3.85 1.12 -8.30
N VAL A 62 3.50 2.17 -7.55
CA VAL A 62 3.99 2.36 -6.17
C VAL A 62 3.48 1.24 -5.26
N LEU A 63 2.19 0.89 -5.35
CA LEU A 63 1.62 -0.22 -4.58
C LEU A 63 2.24 -1.58 -4.95
N ASN A 64 2.48 -1.83 -6.24
CA ASN A 64 3.14 -3.05 -6.70
C ASN A 64 4.59 -3.14 -6.19
N GLN A 65 5.33 -2.04 -6.14
CA GLN A 65 6.69 -2.03 -5.57
C GLN A 65 6.66 -2.42 -4.09
N ALA A 66 5.74 -1.84 -3.32
CA ALA A 66 5.58 -2.15 -1.90
C ALA A 66 5.22 -3.63 -1.68
N GLU A 67 4.28 -4.16 -2.46
CA GLU A 67 3.90 -5.56 -2.41
C GLU A 67 5.02 -6.51 -2.87
N THR A 68 5.85 -6.10 -3.84
CA THR A 68 6.99 -6.90 -4.29
C THR A 68 7.98 -7.13 -3.14
N ILE A 69 8.19 -6.14 -2.27
CA ILE A 69 9.03 -6.29 -1.08
C ILE A 69 8.40 -7.32 -0.12
N VAL A 70 7.10 -7.19 0.17
CA VAL A 70 6.38 -8.13 1.07
C VAL A 70 6.34 -9.56 0.50
N SER A 71 6.11 -9.71 -0.80
CA SER A 71 5.99 -11.01 -1.45
C SER A 71 7.36 -11.66 -1.69
N GLY A 72 8.44 -10.91 -1.91
CA GLY A 72 9.78 -11.46 -2.08
C GLY A 72 10.45 -11.92 -0.79
N ALA A 73 10.01 -11.39 0.36
CA ALA A 73 10.65 -11.63 1.64
C ALA A 73 10.16 -12.93 2.32
N LEU A 74 11.10 -13.74 2.81
CA LEU A 74 10.85 -14.85 3.76
C LEU A 74 10.88 -14.35 5.22
N ALA A 75 11.73 -13.36 5.49
CA ALA A 75 11.79 -12.58 6.71
C ALA A 75 11.92 -11.11 6.31
N ILE A 76 11.32 -10.21 7.08
CA ILE A 76 11.34 -8.79 6.76
C ILE A 76 12.25 -8.02 7.72
N THR A 77 13.03 -7.11 7.17
CA THR A 77 13.89 -6.22 7.92
C THR A 77 13.16 -4.92 8.28
N ILE A 78 13.64 -4.23 9.31
CA ILE A 78 13.15 -2.89 9.66
C ILE A 78 13.32 -1.92 8.48
N GLN A 79 14.42 -2.04 7.73
CA GLN A 79 14.67 -1.21 6.55
C GLN A 79 13.61 -1.44 5.47
N GLU A 80 13.29 -2.70 5.16
CA GLU A 80 12.23 -3.03 4.20
C GLU A 80 10.85 -2.54 4.66
N LEU A 81 10.53 -2.68 5.95
CA LEU A 81 9.29 -2.14 6.53
C LEU A 81 9.21 -0.62 6.35
N ASN A 82 10.28 0.11 6.64
CA ASN A 82 10.34 1.56 6.44
C ASN A 82 10.22 1.94 4.96
N THR A 83 10.84 1.18 4.06
CA THR A 83 10.70 1.37 2.61
C THR A 83 9.24 1.19 2.18
N ILE A 84 8.57 0.14 2.67
CA ILE A 84 7.15 -0.09 2.36
C ILE A 84 6.28 1.05 2.90
N LEU A 85 6.49 1.50 4.13
CA LEU A 85 5.75 2.64 4.70
C LEU A 85 5.92 3.92 3.87
N GLY A 86 7.15 4.20 3.40
CA GLY A 86 7.41 5.33 2.51
C GLY A 86 6.68 5.22 1.17
N LEU A 87 6.61 4.01 0.60
CA LEU A 87 5.85 3.76 -0.64
C LEU A 87 4.33 3.92 -0.41
N LEU A 88 3.80 3.45 0.71
CA LEU A 88 2.38 3.65 1.06
C LEU A 88 2.05 5.13 1.24
N GLN A 89 2.92 5.90 1.90
CA GLN A 89 2.76 7.35 2.02
C GLN A 89 2.77 8.04 0.65
N LEU A 90 3.66 7.63 -0.25
CA LEU A 90 3.71 8.13 -1.62
C LEU A 90 2.43 7.78 -2.41
N ALA A 91 1.91 6.55 -2.23
CA ALA A 91 0.65 6.14 -2.86
C ALA A 91 -0.52 7.01 -2.37
N THR A 92 -0.63 7.25 -1.06
CA THR A 92 -1.62 8.17 -0.49
C THR A 92 -1.51 9.57 -1.09
N LEU A 93 -0.30 10.13 -1.15
CA LEU A 93 -0.07 11.45 -1.74
C LEU A 93 -0.53 11.51 -3.20
N LYS A 94 -0.18 10.49 -3.99
CA LYS A 94 -0.60 10.39 -5.39
C LYS A 94 -2.13 10.30 -5.52
N VAL A 95 -2.81 9.49 -4.70
CA VAL A 95 -4.28 9.41 -4.70
C VAL A 95 -4.88 10.79 -4.41
N THR A 96 -4.40 11.48 -3.38
CA THR A 96 -4.86 12.84 -3.04
C THR A 96 -4.67 13.81 -4.19
N VAL A 97 -3.44 13.95 -4.71
CA VAL A 97 -3.11 14.90 -5.78
C VAL A 97 -3.84 14.60 -7.09
N PHE A 98 -4.11 13.32 -7.39
CA PHE A 98 -4.74 12.94 -8.66
C PHE A 98 -6.26 13.02 -8.63
N THR A 99 -6.86 13.03 -7.43
CA THR A 99 -8.32 13.09 -7.23
C THR A 99 -8.82 14.45 -6.75
N ASP A 100 -7.91 15.37 -6.41
CA ASP A 100 -8.22 16.80 -6.19
C ASP A 100 -8.69 17.43 -7.52
N PRO A 101 -9.76 18.27 -7.52
CA PRO A 101 -10.35 18.84 -8.73
C PRO A 101 -9.41 19.73 -9.57
#